data_AF-A0A9X1GNY2-F1
#
_entry.id   AF-A0A9X1GNY2-F1
#
_cell.length_a   1.000
_cell.length_b   1.000
_cell.length_c   1.000
_cell.angle_alpha   90.00
_cell.angle_beta   90.00
_cell.angle_gamma   90.00
#
_symmetry.space_group_name_H-M   'P 1'
#
loop_
_entity.id
_entity.type
_entity.pdbx_description
1 polymer ?
#
loop_
_entity_poly.entity_id
_entity_poly.type
_entity_poly.pdbx_seq_one_letter_code
_entity_poly.pdbx_strand_id
1 'polypeptide(L)'
;MELEINDWKQLFEISASHSPLTISLPTIALANPPYCKINSISDSELSRFEMAYKWKEQENGSYIITSKLRNQIEQECLFVEQCLRQVQPGEIVCVLLSNGILSSSQQAYFRRWLLEEMAVLIASIQLPPENFQVECELGIVTSFLILKRKGGNLSVPEDYPIFMAVVEKIGFDSRGRRLFRPITKEQEKQEIDSDLPTIVEEFKQFIKEEIIP
;
A
#
# COMPACT_ATOMS: atom_id res chain seq x y z
N MET A 1 26.64 -16.40 0.70
CA MET A 1 27.20 -15.63 -0.43
C MET A 1 26.18 -14.54 -0.70
N GLU A 2 26.47 -13.31 -0.27
CA GLU A 2 25.61 -12.17 -0.59
C GLU A 2 25.83 -11.84 -2.06
N LEU A 3 24.75 -11.92 -2.84
CA LEU A 3 24.74 -11.52 -4.24
C LEU A 3 24.46 -10.02 -4.28
N GLU A 4 25.47 -9.22 -4.59
CA GLU A 4 25.24 -7.84 -5.02
C GLU A 4 24.62 -7.87 -6.42
N ILE A 5 23.34 -7.52 -6.48
CA ILE A 5 22.58 -7.42 -7.72
C ILE A 5 22.59 -5.95 -8.14
N ASN A 6 23.31 -5.66 -9.22
CA ASN A 6 23.49 -4.29 -9.71
C ASN A 6 22.67 -3.96 -10.98
N ASP A 7 21.93 -4.94 -11.55
CA ASP A 7 21.11 -4.73 -12.74
C ASP A 7 19.81 -5.55 -12.66
N TRP A 8 18.68 -4.93 -12.98
CA TRP A 8 17.36 -5.57 -13.02
C TRP A 8 17.30 -6.70 -14.05
N LYS A 9 18.12 -6.65 -15.11
CA LYS A 9 18.20 -7.71 -16.13
C LYS A 9 18.75 -9.01 -15.56
N GLN A 10 19.76 -8.93 -14.69
CA GLN A 10 20.30 -10.10 -14.00
C GLN A 10 19.26 -10.71 -13.05
N LEU A 11 18.50 -9.88 -12.32
CA LEU A 11 17.37 -10.33 -11.51
C LEU A 11 16.35 -11.12 -12.34
N PHE A 12 16.00 -10.59 -13.51
CA PHE A 12 15.04 -11.22 -14.41
C PHE A 12 15.55 -12.57 -14.95
N GLU A 13 16.78 -12.62 -15.45
CA GLU A 13 17.39 -13.86 -15.97
C GLU A 13 17.54 -14.94 -14.90
N ILE A 14 17.93 -14.56 -13.67
CA ILE A 14 18.00 -15.47 -12.53
C ILE A 14 16.61 -16.00 -12.20
N SER A 15 15.60 -15.14 -12.15
CA SER A 15 14.22 -15.53 -11.86
C SER A 15 13.62 -16.45 -12.94
N ALA A 16 14.01 -16.28 -14.20
CA ALA A 16 13.51 -17.07 -15.33
C ALA A 16 14.21 -18.45 -15.47
N SER A 17 15.44 -18.58 -15.00
CA SER A 17 16.27 -19.78 -15.17
C SER A 17 16.22 -20.76 -13.99
N HIS A 18 15.71 -20.33 -12.83
CA HIS A 18 15.63 -21.16 -11.63
C HIS A 18 14.19 -21.60 -11.37
N SER A 19 14.02 -22.82 -10.85
CA SER A 19 12.71 -23.27 -10.36
C SER A 19 12.19 -22.30 -9.30
N PRO A 20 10.89 -21.96 -9.29
CA PRO A 20 10.33 -21.09 -8.27
C PRO A 20 10.73 -21.60 -6.90
N LEU A 21 11.36 -20.75 -6.10
CA LEU A 21 11.70 -21.12 -4.73
C LEU A 21 10.41 -21.53 -4.02
N THR A 22 10.43 -22.69 -3.37
CA THR A 22 9.37 -23.04 -2.42
C THR A 22 9.55 -22.17 -1.19
N ILE A 23 9.00 -20.96 -1.25
CA ILE A 23 9.09 -19.98 -0.17
C ILE A 23 7.93 -20.25 0.78
N SER A 24 8.24 -20.45 2.07
CA SER A 24 7.22 -20.33 3.12
C SER A 24 6.60 -18.94 3.03
N LEU A 25 5.27 -18.82 3.18
CA LEU A 25 4.60 -17.52 3.05
C LEU A 25 5.36 -16.40 3.80
N PRO A 26 5.60 -15.24 3.16
CA PRO A 26 6.38 -14.17 3.77
C PRO A 26 5.73 -13.66 5.06
N THR A 27 6.58 -13.21 5.98
CA THR A 27 6.15 -12.52 7.21
C THR A 27 5.79 -11.06 6.97
N ILE A 28 6.27 -10.44 5.89
CA ILE A 28 5.90 -9.07 5.53
C ILE A 28 5.80 -8.97 4.01
N ALA A 29 4.78 -8.26 3.52
CA ALA A 29 4.71 -7.82 2.14
C ALA A 29 4.88 -6.29 2.05
N LEU A 30 5.77 -5.84 1.17
CA LEU A 30 5.95 -4.43 0.83
C LEU A 30 5.65 -4.26 -0.66
N ALA A 31 4.76 -3.35 -1.03
CA ALA A 31 4.35 -3.18 -2.42
C ALA A 31 4.15 -1.72 -2.83
N ASN A 32 4.67 -1.38 -4.01
CA ASN A 32 4.30 -0.19 -4.78
C ASN A 32 3.63 -0.67 -6.08
N PRO A 33 2.31 -0.91 -6.07
CA PRO A 33 1.63 -1.47 -7.23
C PRO A 33 1.65 -0.48 -8.41
N PRO A 34 1.56 -0.99 -9.65
CA PRO A 34 1.35 -0.13 -10.81
C PRO A 34 0.02 0.62 -10.72
N TYR A 35 0.08 1.94 -10.91
CA TYR A 35 -1.09 2.84 -10.89
C TYR A 35 -1.78 2.89 -12.25
N CYS A 36 -2.41 1.79 -12.66
CA CYS A 36 -3.15 1.75 -13.92
C CYS A 36 -4.35 0.79 -13.89
N LYS A 37 -5.17 0.90 -14.92
CA LYS A 37 -6.26 -0.04 -15.19
C LYS A 37 -5.84 -1.01 -16.26
N ILE A 38 -6.19 -2.28 -16.07
CA ILE A 38 -6.09 -3.30 -17.12
C ILE A 38 -7.47 -3.71 -17.59
N ASN A 39 -7.55 -4.04 -18.88
CA ASN A 39 -8.73 -4.67 -19.43
C ASN A 39 -8.81 -6.13 -18.94
N SER A 40 -10.01 -6.67 -18.81
CA SER A 40 -10.19 -8.11 -18.62
C SER A 40 -9.81 -8.83 -19.92
N ILE A 41 -8.53 -9.17 -20.07
CA ILE A 41 -7.99 -9.75 -21.33
C ILE A 41 -8.34 -11.25 -21.44
N SER A 42 -8.59 -11.95 -20.32
CA SER A 42 -9.06 -13.34 -20.32
C SER A 42 -9.76 -13.73 -19.00
N ASP A 43 -10.80 -14.54 -19.09
CA ASP A 43 -11.60 -15.00 -17.93
C ASP A 43 -10.79 -15.88 -16.97
N SER A 44 -9.74 -16.57 -17.42
CA SER A 44 -9.07 -17.62 -16.62
C SER A 44 -8.10 -17.10 -15.56
N GLU A 45 -7.39 -16.01 -15.82
CA GLU A 45 -6.37 -15.53 -14.87
C GLU A 45 -6.92 -14.55 -13.85
N LEU A 46 -7.87 -13.71 -14.25
CA LEU A 46 -8.47 -12.70 -13.37
C LEU A 46 -9.60 -13.26 -12.51
N SER A 47 -10.25 -14.36 -12.91
CA SER A 47 -11.32 -15.00 -12.13
C SER A 47 -10.88 -15.53 -10.77
N ARG A 48 -9.57 -15.67 -10.52
CA ARG A 48 -9.05 -16.00 -9.18
C ARG A 48 -9.19 -14.84 -8.19
N PHE A 49 -9.36 -13.60 -8.67
CA PHE A 49 -9.39 -12.40 -7.85
C PHE A 49 -10.82 -11.92 -7.61
N GLU A 50 -11.17 -11.67 -6.35
CA GLU A 50 -12.44 -11.07 -5.96
C GLU A 50 -12.59 -9.65 -6.52
N MET A 51 -11.49 -8.88 -6.58
CA MET A 51 -11.49 -7.52 -7.11
C MET A 51 -11.68 -7.45 -8.63
N ALA A 52 -11.61 -8.59 -9.33
CA ALA A 52 -11.92 -8.67 -10.76
C ALA A 52 -13.42 -8.70 -11.05
N TYR A 53 -14.26 -9.02 -10.06
CA TYR A 53 -15.70 -9.10 -10.23
C TYR A 53 -16.41 -7.79 -9.92
N LYS A 54 -17.63 -7.63 -10.43
CA LYS A 54 -18.51 -6.51 -10.09
C LYS A 54 -19.09 -6.73 -8.71
N TRP A 55 -19.14 -5.65 -7.93
CA TRP A 55 -19.73 -5.60 -6.60
C TRP A 55 -21.04 -4.80 -6.64
N LYS A 56 -22.05 -5.26 -5.91
CA LYS A 56 -23.35 -4.62 -5.80
C LYS A 56 -23.65 -4.23 -4.36
N GLU A 57 -23.90 -2.95 -4.14
CA GLU A 57 -24.35 -2.43 -2.85
C GLU A 57 -25.74 -2.95 -2.50
N GLN A 58 -25.93 -3.32 -1.24
CA GLN A 58 -27.19 -3.74 -0.64
C GLN A 58 -27.85 -2.59 0.12
N GLU A 59 -29.12 -2.74 0.48
CA GLU A 59 -29.88 -1.69 1.19
C GLU A 59 -29.29 -1.32 2.57
N ASN A 60 -28.60 -2.26 3.22
CA ASN A 60 -27.91 -2.04 4.49
C ASN A 60 -26.48 -1.45 4.32
N GLY A 61 -26.09 -1.09 3.09
CA GLY A 61 -24.78 -0.55 2.74
C GLY A 61 -23.66 -1.58 2.61
N SER A 62 -23.91 -2.88 2.81
CA SER A 62 -22.91 -3.92 2.53
C SER A 62 -22.77 -4.15 1.02
N TYR A 63 -21.71 -4.83 0.60
CA TYR A 63 -21.50 -5.17 -0.81
C TYR A 63 -21.51 -6.69 -1.00
N ILE A 64 -22.10 -7.15 -2.10
CA ILE A 64 -22.01 -8.55 -2.53
C ILE A 64 -21.26 -8.64 -3.86
N ILE A 65 -20.34 -9.60 -3.94
CA ILE A 65 -19.67 -9.97 -5.19
C ILE A 65 -20.67 -10.65 -6.14
N THR A 66 -20.59 -10.33 -7.43
CA THR A 66 -21.40 -10.97 -8.48
C THR A 66 -20.56 -11.93 -9.32
N SER A 67 -21.19 -12.76 -10.15
CA SER A 67 -20.48 -13.63 -11.09
C SER A 67 -19.95 -12.91 -12.35
N LYS A 68 -20.19 -11.60 -12.50
CA LYS A 68 -19.79 -10.84 -13.69
C LYS A 68 -18.45 -10.15 -13.46
N LEU A 69 -17.49 -10.40 -14.35
CA LEU A 69 -16.22 -9.68 -14.36
C LEU A 69 -16.39 -8.20 -14.75
N ARG A 70 -15.46 -7.38 -14.27
CA ARG A 70 -15.34 -5.96 -14.65
C ARG A 70 -14.56 -5.86 -15.97
N ASN A 71 -14.98 -4.95 -16.84
CA ASN A 71 -14.28 -4.71 -18.12
C ASN A 71 -12.89 -4.09 -17.89
N GLN A 72 -12.77 -3.26 -16.84
CA GLN A 72 -11.53 -2.62 -16.41
C GLN A 72 -11.39 -2.75 -14.91
N ILE A 73 -10.17 -3.07 -14.47
CA ILE A 73 -9.84 -3.32 -13.08
C ILE A 73 -8.62 -2.50 -12.73
N GLU A 74 -8.66 -1.85 -11.57
CA GLU A 74 -7.52 -1.15 -11.00
C GLU A 74 -6.50 -2.19 -10.51
N GLN A 75 -5.29 -2.18 -11.08
CA GLN A 75 -4.25 -3.16 -10.72
C GLN A 75 -3.87 -3.05 -9.24
N GLU A 76 -3.90 -1.85 -8.68
CA GLU A 76 -3.71 -1.58 -7.26
C GLU A 76 -4.55 -2.52 -6.37
N CYS A 77 -5.85 -2.69 -6.68
CA CYS A 77 -6.74 -3.55 -5.91
C CYS A 77 -6.35 -5.03 -6.01
N LEU A 78 -5.94 -5.49 -7.19
CA LEU A 78 -5.48 -6.88 -7.41
C LEU A 78 -4.18 -7.17 -6.65
N PHE A 79 -3.26 -6.20 -6.60
CA PHE A 79 -2.01 -6.34 -5.86
C PHE A 79 -2.25 -6.41 -4.35
N VAL A 80 -3.14 -5.57 -3.80
CA VAL A 80 -3.49 -5.62 -2.38
C VAL A 80 -4.10 -6.97 -2.03
N GLU A 81 -5.03 -7.46 -2.86
CA GLU A 81 -5.62 -8.79 -2.70
C GLU A 81 -4.56 -9.90 -2.73
N GLN A 82 -3.63 -9.83 -3.68
CA GLN A 82 -2.56 -10.82 -3.77
C GLN A 82 -1.66 -10.79 -2.54
N CYS A 83 -1.23 -9.60 -2.09
CA CYS A 83 -0.37 -9.45 -0.91
C CYS A 83 -1.03 -10.01 0.34
N LEU A 84 -2.30 -9.66 0.59
CA LEU A 84 -3.05 -10.13 1.77
C LEU A 84 -3.32 -11.63 1.72
N ARG A 85 -3.49 -12.23 0.54
CA ARG A 85 -3.64 -13.69 0.42
C ARG A 85 -2.33 -14.44 0.62
N GLN A 86 -1.19 -13.79 0.40
CA GLN A 86 0.13 -14.42 0.44
C GLN A 86 0.90 -14.26 1.76
N VAL A 87 0.58 -13.31 2.64
CA VAL A 87 1.19 -13.23 3.99
C VAL A 87 0.41 -14.08 4.98
N GLN A 88 0.97 -14.56 6.10
CA GLN A 88 0.18 -15.31 7.12
C GLN A 88 -0.79 -14.40 7.89
N PRO A 89 -1.88 -14.91 8.50
CA PRO A 89 -2.71 -14.10 9.38
C PRO A 89 -1.91 -13.51 10.54
N GLY A 90 -2.14 -12.25 10.87
CA GLY A 90 -1.37 -11.49 11.86
C GLY A 90 -0.11 -10.81 11.32
N GLU A 91 0.31 -11.11 10.09
CA GLU A 91 1.48 -10.50 9.46
C GLU A 91 1.16 -9.16 8.77
N ILE A 92 2.20 -8.39 8.47
CA ILE A 92 2.08 -7.00 7.98
C ILE A 92 2.15 -6.93 6.45
N VAL A 93 1.26 -6.13 5.87
CA VAL A 93 1.33 -5.65 4.49
C VAL A 93 1.47 -4.13 4.52
N CYS A 94 2.55 -3.58 3.96
CA CYS A 94 2.68 -2.15 3.71
C CYS A 94 2.60 -1.90 2.21
N VAL A 95 1.64 -1.10 1.78
CA VAL A 95 1.34 -0.89 0.37
C VAL A 95 1.09 0.58 0.08
N LEU A 96 1.62 1.10 -1.02
CA LEU A 96 1.19 2.39 -1.54
C LEU A 96 -0.09 2.23 -2.36
N LEU A 97 -1.08 3.09 -2.11
CA LEU A 97 -2.30 3.17 -2.90
C LEU A 97 -2.59 4.62 -3.27
N SER A 98 -3.16 4.81 -4.45
CA SER A 98 -3.64 6.11 -4.88
C SER A 98 -4.84 6.54 -4.03
N ASN A 99 -4.90 7.84 -3.73
CA ASN A 99 -6.05 8.41 -3.03
C ASN A 99 -7.36 8.26 -3.83
N GLY A 100 -7.28 8.03 -5.15
CA GLY A 100 -8.44 7.66 -5.96
C GLY A 100 -9.12 6.38 -5.48
N ILE A 101 -8.35 5.35 -5.13
CA ILE A 101 -8.87 4.11 -4.51
C ILE A 101 -9.40 4.39 -3.09
N LEU A 102 -8.67 5.19 -2.32
CA LEU A 102 -8.97 5.42 -0.90
C LEU A 102 -10.14 6.37 -0.64
N SER A 103 -10.52 7.23 -1.59
CA SER A 103 -11.57 8.24 -1.39
C SER A 103 -12.79 8.08 -2.29
N SER A 104 -12.65 7.48 -3.48
CA SER A 104 -13.75 7.41 -4.45
C SER A 104 -14.91 6.54 -3.94
N SER A 105 -16.15 7.00 -4.13
CA SER A 105 -17.36 6.22 -3.86
C SER A 105 -17.44 4.97 -4.75
N GLN A 106 -16.91 5.03 -5.97
CA GLN A 106 -16.83 3.88 -6.88
C GLN A 106 -15.95 2.75 -6.34
N GLN A 107 -15.07 3.04 -5.37
CA GLN A 107 -14.15 2.10 -4.74
C GLN A 107 -14.54 1.79 -3.28
N ALA A 108 -15.74 2.17 -2.85
CA ALA A 108 -16.22 1.90 -1.50
C ALA A 108 -16.27 0.39 -1.19
N TYR A 109 -16.63 -0.44 -2.17
CA TYR A 109 -16.63 -1.90 -2.03
C TYR A 109 -15.24 -2.46 -1.69
N PHE A 110 -14.18 -1.92 -2.30
CA PHE A 110 -12.81 -2.35 -2.03
C PHE A 110 -12.40 -2.01 -0.59
N ARG A 111 -12.73 -0.80 -0.12
CA ARG A 111 -12.43 -0.39 1.26
C ARG A 111 -13.20 -1.20 2.29
N ARG A 112 -14.48 -1.50 2.01
CA ARG A 112 -15.31 -2.40 2.82
C ARG A 112 -14.68 -3.78 2.92
N TRP A 113 -14.43 -4.43 1.79
CA TRP A 113 -13.76 -5.72 1.73
C TRP A 113 -12.40 -5.71 2.47
N LEU A 114 -11.59 -4.68 2.26
CA LEU A 114 -10.28 -4.54 2.90
C LEU A 114 -10.40 -4.48 4.43
N LEU A 115 -11.25 -3.60 4.96
CA LEU A 115 -11.33 -3.29 6.39
C LEU A 115 -12.26 -4.24 7.17
N GLU A 116 -13.32 -4.74 6.56
CA GLU A 116 -14.27 -5.66 7.19
C GLU A 116 -13.73 -7.10 7.15
N GLU A 117 -13.19 -7.54 6.02
CA GLU A 117 -12.86 -8.97 5.81
C GLU A 117 -11.36 -9.27 5.92
N MET A 118 -10.51 -8.43 5.34
CA MET A 118 -9.14 -8.86 5.02
C MET A 118 -8.05 -8.34 5.96
N ALA A 119 -8.17 -7.13 6.49
CA ALA A 119 -7.08 -6.48 7.21
C ALA A 119 -7.54 -5.52 8.32
N VAL A 120 -6.74 -5.41 9.36
CA VAL A 120 -6.76 -4.30 10.33
C VAL A 120 -5.90 -3.17 9.78
N LEU A 121 -6.39 -1.94 9.77
CA LEU A 121 -5.65 -0.78 9.30
C LEU A 121 -4.80 -0.18 10.42
N ILE A 122 -3.49 -0.39 10.39
CA ILE A 122 -2.58 0.10 11.42
C ILE A 122 -2.25 1.57 11.20
N ALA A 123 -1.97 1.95 9.95
CA ALA A 123 -1.63 3.32 9.60
C ALA A 123 -2.07 3.71 8.18
N SER A 124 -2.40 4.98 8.01
CA SER A 124 -2.62 5.63 6.71
C SER A 124 -1.81 6.93 6.65
N ILE A 125 -0.73 6.93 5.87
CA ILE A 125 0.21 8.06 5.78
C ILE A 125 0.18 8.60 4.35
N GLN A 126 -0.41 9.77 4.15
CA GLN A 126 -0.53 10.40 2.84
C GLN A 126 0.79 11.09 2.44
N LEU A 127 1.22 10.88 1.19
CA LEU A 127 2.36 11.55 0.57
C LEU A 127 1.89 12.72 -0.31
N PRO A 128 2.72 13.75 -0.50
CA PRO A 128 2.42 14.83 -1.42
C PRO A 128 2.67 14.38 -2.89
N PRO A 129 2.02 15.02 -3.88
CA PRO A 129 2.13 14.62 -5.29
C PRO A 129 3.56 14.69 -5.85
N GLU A 130 4.41 15.54 -5.27
CA GLU A 130 5.82 15.67 -5.59
C GLU A 130 6.56 14.32 -5.57
N ASN A 131 6.12 13.37 -4.73
CA ASN A 131 6.73 12.06 -4.55
C ASN A 131 6.77 11.20 -5.84
N PHE A 132 5.83 11.41 -6.76
CA PHE A 132 5.80 10.72 -8.05
C PHE A 132 5.95 11.66 -9.24
N GLN A 133 5.91 12.96 -9.00
CA GLN A 133 6.00 13.96 -10.07
C GLN A 133 7.42 14.05 -10.63
N VAL A 134 8.46 13.90 -9.81
CA VAL A 134 9.85 14.12 -10.23
C VAL A 134 10.37 12.97 -11.08
N GLU A 135 10.16 11.73 -10.66
CA GLU A 135 10.68 10.54 -11.34
C GLU A 135 9.74 9.99 -12.40
N CYS A 136 8.42 10.15 -12.23
CA CYS A 136 7.43 9.53 -13.10
C CYS A 136 6.58 10.54 -13.88
N GLU A 137 6.74 11.85 -13.67
CA GLU A 137 5.88 12.90 -14.24
C GLU A 137 4.38 12.69 -13.92
N LEU A 138 4.09 11.99 -12.81
CA LEU A 138 2.74 11.67 -12.36
C LEU A 138 2.39 12.49 -11.12
N GLY A 139 1.46 13.43 -11.25
CA GLY A 139 0.92 14.21 -10.13
C GLY A 139 -0.11 13.46 -9.29
N ILE A 140 0.15 12.19 -8.97
CA ILE A 140 -0.75 11.34 -8.19
C ILE A 140 -0.49 11.50 -6.70
N VAL A 141 -1.56 11.65 -5.92
CA VAL A 141 -1.49 11.61 -4.46
C VAL A 141 -1.70 10.17 -4.01
N THR A 142 -0.77 9.66 -3.22
CA THR A 142 -0.76 8.28 -2.73
C THR A 142 -0.61 8.24 -1.22
N SER A 143 -1.07 7.18 -0.59
CA SER A 143 -0.84 6.94 0.83
C SER A 143 -0.18 5.58 1.06
N PHE A 144 0.75 5.51 2.01
CA PHE A 144 1.16 4.25 2.60
C PHE A 144 0.02 3.75 3.49
N LEU A 145 -0.49 2.57 3.21
CA LEU A 145 -1.30 1.81 4.13
C LEU A 145 -0.43 0.75 4.80
N ILE A 146 -0.41 0.73 6.13
CA ILE A 146 0.13 -0.37 6.92
C ILE A 146 -1.05 -1.19 7.42
N LEU A 147 -1.10 -2.44 7.00
CA LEU A 147 -2.21 -3.36 7.19
C LEU A 147 -1.71 -4.59 7.95
N LYS A 148 -2.53 -5.15 8.84
CA LYS A 148 -2.29 -6.46 9.46
C LYS A 148 -3.32 -7.45 8.95
N ARG A 149 -2.89 -8.56 8.35
CA ARG A 149 -3.79 -9.55 7.73
C ARG A 149 -4.71 -10.17 8.81
N LYS A 150 -6.03 -10.15 8.57
CA LYS A 150 -7.02 -10.84 9.40
C LYS A 150 -7.01 -12.36 9.17
N GLY A 151 -7.56 -13.09 10.13
CA GLY A 151 -7.76 -14.54 10.07
C GLY A 151 -7.03 -15.30 11.19
N GLY A 152 -7.18 -16.62 11.19
CA GLY A 152 -6.68 -17.46 12.27
C GLY A 152 -7.38 -17.14 13.61
N ASN A 153 -6.61 -17.08 14.69
CA ASN A 153 -7.10 -16.74 16.03
C ASN A 153 -6.99 -15.25 16.36
N LEU A 154 -6.73 -14.40 15.35
CA LEU A 154 -6.58 -12.96 15.54
C LEU A 154 -7.94 -12.34 15.89
N SER A 155 -8.10 -11.94 17.15
CA SER A 155 -9.28 -11.18 17.60
C SER A 155 -9.11 -9.72 17.22
N VAL A 156 -9.95 -9.23 16.32
CA VAL A 156 -9.98 -7.81 15.94
C VAL A 156 -11.10 -7.11 16.70
N PRO A 157 -10.81 -6.11 17.54
CA PRO A 157 -11.83 -5.29 18.19
C PRO A 157 -12.63 -4.50 17.16
N GLU A 158 -13.89 -4.16 17.49
CA GLU A 158 -14.75 -3.34 16.63
C GLU A 158 -14.20 -1.92 16.44
N ASP A 159 -13.57 -1.37 17.49
CA ASP A 159 -12.95 -0.05 17.49
C ASP A 159 -11.50 -0.15 17.98
N TYR A 160 -10.61 0.58 17.33
CA TYR A 160 -9.18 0.59 17.60
C TYR A 160 -8.53 1.87 17.04
N PRO A 161 -7.45 2.34 17.66
CA PRO A 161 -6.72 3.50 17.17
C PRO A 161 -6.04 3.20 15.83
N ILE A 162 -6.06 4.19 14.93
CA ILE A 162 -5.39 4.13 13.62
C ILE A 162 -4.45 5.31 13.53
N PHE A 163 -3.18 5.06 13.21
CA PHE A 163 -2.23 6.13 12.98
C PHE A 163 -2.52 6.82 11.65
N MET A 164 -2.71 8.13 11.65
CA MET A 164 -2.91 8.92 10.43
C MET A 164 -1.96 10.09 10.39
N ALA A 165 -1.32 10.30 9.24
CA ALA A 165 -0.44 11.43 9.02
C ALA A 165 -0.55 11.93 7.58
N VAL A 166 -0.28 13.22 7.39
CA VAL A 166 -0.12 13.84 6.06
C VAL A 166 1.28 14.39 6.00
N VAL A 167 2.06 13.91 5.03
CA VAL A 167 3.38 14.43 4.73
C VAL A 167 3.20 15.65 3.84
N GLU A 168 3.56 16.84 4.33
CA GLU A 168 3.53 18.06 3.53
C GLU A 168 4.87 18.26 2.81
N LYS A 169 5.96 17.82 3.45
CA LYS A 169 7.32 18.04 2.98
C LYS A 169 8.10 16.74 2.87
N ILE A 170 8.64 16.48 1.68
CA ILE A 170 9.45 15.29 1.37
C ILE A 170 10.93 15.62 1.10
N GLY A 171 11.35 16.86 1.31
CA GLY A 171 12.74 17.26 1.13
C GLY A 171 13.10 17.72 -0.28
N PHE A 172 12.14 17.79 -1.20
CA PHE A 172 12.32 18.35 -2.53
C PHE A 172 11.00 18.92 -3.07
N ASP A 173 11.09 19.80 -4.07
CA ASP A 173 9.92 20.36 -4.76
C ASP A 173 9.54 19.56 -6.02
N SER A 174 8.44 19.97 -6.67
CA SER A 174 7.94 19.35 -7.92
C SER A 174 8.91 19.35 -9.11
N ARG A 175 10.07 20.01 -8.99
CA ARG A 175 11.15 20.01 -9.99
C ARG A 175 12.36 19.17 -9.54
N GLY A 176 12.24 18.45 -8.43
CA GLY A 176 13.32 17.65 -7.84
C GLY A 176 14.39 18.49 -7.14
N ARG A 177 14.17 19.79 -6.92
CA ARG A 177 15.14 20.64 -6.22
C ARG A 177 15.02 20.35 -4.73
N ARG A 178 16.15 19.98 -4.11
CA ARG A 178 16.20 19.70 -2.66
C ARG A 178 15.82 20.95 -1.86
N LEU A 179 14.94 20.75 -0.89
CA LEU A 179 14.51 21.75 0.06
C LEU A 179 15.20 21.53 1.39
N PHE A 180 15.60 22.62 2.02
CA PHE A 180 16.36 22.59 3.26
C PHE A 180 15.76 23.54 4.27
N ARG A 181 15.83 23.17 5.55
CA ARG A 181 15.41 24.04 6.65
C ARG A 181 16.32 25.27 6.74
N PRO A 182 15.80 26.42 7.19
CA PRO A 182 16.63 27.59 7.49
C PRO A 182 17.68 27.23 8.54
N ILE A 183 18.93 27.65 8.33
CA ILE A 183 20.00 27.44 9.30
C ILE A 183 19.70 28.32 10.53
N THR A 184 19.50 27.68 11.68
CA THR A 184 19.46 28.35 12.97
C THR A 184 20.88 28.51 13.51
N LYS A 185 21.12 29.49 14.39
CA LYS A 185 22.48 29.78 14.95
C LYS A 185 23.12 28.60 15.68
N GLU A 186 22.33 27.60 16.03
CA GLU A 186 22.71 26.41 16.81
C GLU A 186 23.01 25.19 15.92
N GLN A 187 22.72 25.25 14.61
CA GLN A 187 22.93 24.14 13.68
C GLN A 187 24.17 24.36 12.80
N GLU A 188 25.12 23.44 12.87
CA GLU A 188 26.33 23.45 12.02
C GLU A 188 26.06 22.96 10.59
N LYS A 189 24.96 22.23 10.37
CA LYS A 189 24.61 21.63 9.07
C LYS A 189 23.18 21.95 8.67
N GLN A 190 23.02 22.19 7.37
CA GLN A 190 21.73 22.42 6.74
C GLN A 190 20.98 21.08 6.58
N GLU A 191 19.81 20.97 7.21
CA GLU A 191 18.98 19.75 7.19
C GLU A 191 17.96 19.78 6.06
N ILE A 192 17.61 18.60 5.54
CA ILE A 192 16.55 18.45 4.54
C ILE A 192 15.20 18.79 5.17
N ASP A 193 14.39 19.60 4.50
CA ASP A 193 13.05 19.95 4.96
C ASP A 193 12.06 18.83 4.63
N SER A 194 11.97 17.84 5.52
CA SER A 194 11.09 16.68 5.41
C SER A 194 10.38 16.36 6.71
N ASP A 195 9.12 15.97 6.62
CA ASP A 195 8.28 15.55 7.77
C ASP A 195 8.43 14.06 8.08
N LEU A 196 8.96 13.27 7.14
CA LEU A 196 9.07 11.81 7.24
C LEU A 196 9.81 11.35 8.52
N PRO A 197 10.95 11.95 8.92
CA PRO A 197 11.62 11.52 10.15
C PRO A 197 10.75 11.71 11.40
N THR A 198 10.03 12.84 11.47
CA THR A 198 9.12 13.13 12.59
C THR A 198 7.97 12.14 12.62
N ILE A 199 7.31 11.92 11.47
CA ILE A 199 6.18 10.98 11.34
C ILE A 199 6.61 9.55 11.69
N VAL A 200 7.84 9.14 11.35
CA VAL A 200 8.38 7.83 11.73
C VAL A 200 8.54 7.69 13.24
N GLU A 201 9.05 8.72 13.93
CA GLU A 201 9.18 8.68 15.39
C GLU A 201 7.81 8.70 16.08
N GLU A 202 6.87 9.50 15.60
CA GLU A 202 5.48 9.51 16.09
C GLU A 202 4.81 8.15 15.88
N PHE A 203 4.99 7.53 14.70
CA PHE A 203 4.47 6.19 14.43
C PHE A 203 5.10 5.15 15.36
N LYS A 204 6.41 5.19 15.59
CA LYS A 204 7.08 4.30 16.56
C LYS A 204 6.53 4.48 17.97
N GLN A 205 6.22 5.71 18.38
CA GLN A 205 5.63 5.97 19.68
C GLN A 205 4.21 5.42 19.76
N PHE A 206 3.39 5.65 18.73
CA PHE A 206 2.05 5.09 18.60
C PHE A 206 2.04 3.56 18.74
N ILE A 207 2.93 2.84 18.05
CA ILE A 207 3.04 1.38 18.15
C ILE A 207 3.41 0.90 19.57
N LYS A 208 4.14 1.71 20.35
CA LYS A 208 4.52 1.36 21.73
C LYS A 208 3.41 1.61 22.73
N GLU A 209 2.63 2.67 22.53
CA GLU A 209 1.58 3.12 23.45
C GLU A 209 0.26 2.37 23.23
N GLU A 210 -0.08 2.11 21.97
CA GLU A 210 -1.34 1.50 21.60
C GLU A 210 -1.22 -0.02 21.49
N ILE A 211 -2.18 -0.73 22.10
CA ILE A 211 -2.32 -2.18 21.90
C ILE A 211 -3.03 -2.38 20.57
N ILE A 212 -2.23 -2.57 19.54
CA ILE A 212 -2.74 -2.87 18.21
C ILE A 212 -3.02 -4.38 18.14
N PRO A 213 -4.25 -4.79 17.80
CA PRO A 213 -4.66 -6.20 17.74
C PRO A 213 -3.80 -7.00 16.77
#